data_AF-A0A8T2KFY3-F1
#
_entry.id   AF-A0A8T2KFY3-F1
#
_cell.length_a   1.000
_cell.length_b   1.000
_cell.length_c   1.000
_cell.angle_alpha   90.00
_cell.angle_beta   90.00
_cell.angle_gamma   90.00
#
_symmetry.space_group_name_H-M   'P 1'
#
loop_
_entity.id
_entity.type
_entity.pdbx_description
1 polymer ?
#
loop_
_entity_poly.entity_id
_entity_poly.type
_entity_poly.pdbx_seq_one_letter_code
_entity_poly.pdbx_strand_id
1 'polypeptide(L)'
;MSGCIPENHAEDMKKMSFQRCARTDKGVSAAGQVVSLKIWLLDDIVEKINKNLPSHIRVIGLKRVTGRFNSKNSCDARTYSYTLPTFAFSHKDHEKQDENFRLSKETLDRVNELLALYKGTHNFHNFTSQKGPSDPSAKRYIMEMHCESPFKQGGLELAVIKVKGQSFMMHQIRKMIGLVIAIVKGYAPPTIMERSWGEEKVDIPKAPGLGLVLERVHFEKYNRRFGNDGFHESLDWTEEEEKIEAFTKEYINPTIIQTELEEKSMFNWLSTLSIHDYDATALNQNLDNDEVT
;
A
#
# COMPACT_ATOMS: atom_id res chain seq x y z
N MET A 1 20.52 -11.55 21.22
CA MET A 1 19.81 -10.31 21.65
C MET A 1 20.82 -9.17 21.71
N SER A 2 20.50 -8.01 21.14
CA SER A 2 21.41 -6.84 21.09
C SER A 2 21.51 -6.04 22.39
N GLY A 3 20.63 -6.31 23.37
CA GLY A 3 20.63 -5.63 24.67
C GLY A 3 20.02 -4.21 24.65
N CYS A 4 19.34 -3.80 23.58
CA CYS A 4 18.80 -2.44 23.45
C CYS A 4 17.58 -2.15 24.35
N ILE A 5 16.88 -3.20 24.78
CA ILE A 5 15.71 -3.14 25.68
C ILE A 5 15.75 -4.30 26.67
N PRO A 6 15.18 -4.14 27.88
CA PRO A 6 14.95 -5.25 28.79
C PRO A 6 13.82 -6.17 28.29
N GLU A 7 13.82 -7.43 28.74
CA GLU A 7 12.89 -8.48 28.28
C GLU A 7 11.41 -8.11 28.52
N ASN A 8 11.10 -7.51 29.67
CA ASN A 8 9.75 -7.07 30.01
C ASN A 8 9.18 -5.98 29.07
N HIS A 9 10.03 -5.27 28.29
CA HIS A 9 9.61 -4.33 27.25
C HIS A 9 9.33 -5.03 25.92
N ALA A 10 9.94 -6.19 25.66
CA ALA A 10 9.62 -7.01 24.49
C ALA A 10 8.24 -7.67 24.66
N GLU A 11 7.91 -8.12 25.87
CA GLU A 11 6.58 -8.67 26.21
C GLU A 11 5.47 -7.61 26.19
N ASP A 12 5.75 -6.41 26.72
CA ASP A 12 4.83 -5.28 26.69
C ASP A 12 5.48 -4.06 26.04
N MET A 13 5.31 -3.97 24.72
CA MET A 13 5.87 -2.90 23.89
C MET A 13 5.37 -1.50 24.27
N LYS A 14 4.30 -1.37 25.08
CA LYS A 14 3.85 -0.07 25.60
C LYS A 14 4.88 0.56 26.54
N LYS A 15 5.64 -0.26 27.29
CA LYS A 15 6.67 0.21 28.23
C LYS A 15 7.82 0.94 27.54
N MET A 16 8.14 0.55 26.31
CA MET A 16 9.10 1.26 25.46
C MET A 16 8.45 2.29 24.51
N SER A 17 7.17 2.61 24.69
CA SER A 17 6.45 3.58 23.84
C SER A 17 6.52 3.25 22.35
N PHE A 18 6.52 1.96 21.98
CA PHE A 18 6.67 1.54 20.58
C PHE A 18 5.51 1.99 19.72
N GLN A 19 5.81 2.63 18.58
CA GLN A 19 4.85 3.07 17.58
C GLN A 19 5.37 2.77 16.17
N ARG A 20 4.46 2.60 15.21
CA ARG A 20 4.77 2.41 13.78
C ARG A 20 3.97 3.38 12.90
N CYS A 21 4.57 3.88 11.83
CA CYS A 21 3.92 4.82 10.91
C CYS A 21 2.87 4.16 10.02
N ALA A 22 3.11 2.91 9.63
CA ALA A 22 2.24 2.12 8.78
C ALA A 22 2.05 0.72 9.36
N ARG A 23 0.80 0.22 9.33
CA ARG A 23 0.48 -1.17 9.60
C ARG A 23 0.33 -1.86 8.24
N THR A 24 1.40 -2.51 7.78
CA THR A 24 1.37 -3.27 6.53
C THR A 24 0.58 -4.56 6.73
N ASP A 25 -0.23 -4.94 5.74
CA ASP A 25 -1.00 -6.18 5.76
C ASP A 25 -0.08 -7.40 5.50
N LYS A 26 -0.61 -8.62 5.69
CA LYS A 26 0.11 -9.86 5.35
C LYS A 26 0.55 -9.84 3.89
N GLY A 27 1.82 -10.15 3.64
CA GLY A 27 2.42 -10.21 2.31
C GLY A 27 2.82 -8.86 1.70
N VAL A 28 2.68 -7.75 2.45
CA VAL A 28 3.05 -6.40 2.01
C VAL A 28 4.48 -6.08 2.47
N SER A 29 5.31 -5.62 1.54
CA SER A 29 6.70 -5.23 1.80
C SER A 29 6.81 -3.76 2.24
N ALA A 30 7.98 -3.36 2.74
CA ALA A 30 8.27 -1.96 3.05
C ALA A 30 9.74 -1.65 2.84
N ALA A 31 10.03 -0.65 2.01
CA ALA A 31 11.35 -0.08 1.82
C ALA A 31 11.66 0.97 2.90
N GLY A 32 10.66 1.79 3.25
CA GLY A 32 10.80 2.92 4.18
C GLY A 32 9.85 2.88 5.38
N GLN A 33 9.71 1.73 6.05
CA GLN A 33 8.96 1.70 7.31
C GLN A 33 9.67 2.52 8.39
N VAL A 34 8.89 3.26 9.18
CA VAL A 34 9.41 4.05 10.31
C VAL A 34 8.72 3.66 11.60
N VAL A 35 9.52 3.37 12.61
CA VAL A 35 9.09 3.08 13.98
C VAL A 35 9.72 4.07 14.95
N SER A 36 9.06 4.34 16.08
CA SER A 36 9.64 5.10 17.19
C SER A 36 9.46 4.32 18.49
N LEU A 37 10.50 4.31 19.33
CA LEU A 37 10.55 3.57 20.59
C LEU A 37 11.65 4.15 21.48
N LYS A 38 11.59 3.84 22.77
CA LYS A 38 12.62 4.17 23.77
C LYS A 38 13.55 2.97 23.97
N ILE A 39 14.84 3.18 23.78
CA ILE A 39 15.89 2.15 23.90
C ILE A 39 17.09 2.71 24.65
N TRP A 40 17.94 1.81 25.17
CA TRP A 40 19.29 2.20 25.57
C TRP A 40 20.14 2.40 24.32
N LEU A 41 20.76 3.58 24.22
CA LEU A 41 21.62 3.92 23.11
C LEU A 41 23.01 3.35 23.34
N LEU A 42 23.24 2.16 22.80
CA LEU A 42 24.54 1.48 22.81
C LEU A 42 25.37 1.93 21.60
N ASP A 43 26.69 1.76 21.68
CA ASP A 43 27.56 1.95 20.52
C ASP A 43 27.21 0.94 19.41
N ASP A 44 27.33 1.36 18.15
CA ASP A 44 27.07 0.53 16.95
C ASP A 44 25.69 -0.16 16.95
N ILE A 45 24.68 0.51 17.52
CA ILE A 45 23.36 -0.08 17.78
C ILE A 45 22.68 -0.64 16.52
N VAL A 46 22.82 0.05 15.37
CA VAL A 46 22.23 -0.40 14.10
C VAL A 46 22.84 -1.72 13.65
N GLU A 47 24.18 -1.84 13.71
CA GLU A 47 24.88 -3.07 13.37
C GLU A 47 24.51 -4.21 14.33
N LYS A 48 24.48 -3.93 15.64
CA LYS A 48 24.08 -4.91 16.67
C LYS A 48 22.67 -5.43 16.46
N ILE A 49 21.72 -4.57 16.10
CA ILE A 49 20.35 -4.99 15.78
C ILE A 49 20.35 -5.85 14.52
N ASN A 50 20.97 -5.37 13.43
CA ASN A 50 20.99 -6.08 12.15
C ASN A 50 21.65 -7.46 12.21
N LYS A 51 22.66 -7.67 13.07
CA LYS A 51 23.27 -9.00 13.32
C LYS A 51 22.29 -10.05 13.84
N ASN A 52 21.18 -9.62 14.44
CA ASN A 52 20.13 -10.50 14.97
C ASN A 52 18.91 -10.59 14.03
N LEU A 53 18.95 -9.95 12.85
CA LEU A 53 17.85 -9.92 11.89
C LEU A 53 18.13 -10.78 10.65
N PRO A 54 17.12 -11.50 10.12
CA PRO A 54 17.26 -12.21 8.86
C PRO A 54 17.55 -11.23 7.71
N SER A 55 18.12 -11.72 6.61
CA SER A 55 18.61 -10.87 5.50
C SER A 55 17.56 -9.91 4.93
N HIS A 56 16.31 -10.35 4.86
CA HIS A 56 15.16 -9.61 4.34
C HIS A 56 14.52 -8.64 5.36
N ILE A 57 15.16 -8.38 6.51
CA ILE A 57 14.76 -7.32 7.47
C ILE A 57 16.00 -6.53 7.87
N ARG A 58 15.98 -5.21 7.66
CA ARG A 58 17.11 -4.32 7.95
C ARG A 58 16.66 -3.03 8.63
N VAL A 59 17.41 -2.62 9.64
CA VAL A 59 17.42 -1.25 10.16
C VAL A 59 18.43 -0.47 9.32
N ILE A 60 17.95 0.52 8.56
CA ILE A 60 18.77 1.26 7.61
C ILE A 60 19.36 2.52 8.25
N GLY A 61 18.56 3.23 9.04
CA GLY A 61 18.94 4.46 9.72
C GLY A 61 18.38 4.54 11.13
N LEU A 62 18.96 5.41 11.94
CA LEU A 62 18.51 5.72 13.30
C LEU A 62 18.77 7.18 13.60
N LYS A 63 17.75 7.88 14.08
CA LYS A 63 17.86 9.26 14.57
C LYS A 63 17.32 9.36 15.99
N ARG A 64 18.00 10.15 16.83
CA ARG A 64 17.49 10.51 18.15
C ARG A 64 16.40 11.57 17.98
N VAL A 65 15.37 11.46 18.80
CA VAL A 65 14.21 12.37 18.78
C VAL A 65 13.84 12.76 20.19
N THR A 66 12.99 13.77 20.35
CA THR A 66 12.50 14.16 21.67
C THR A 66 11.61 13.07 22.28
N GLY A 67 11.60 12.99 23.61
CA GLY A 67 10.90 11.91 24.34
C GLY A 67 9.38 11.86 24.15
N ARG A 68 8.77 12.89 23.55
CA ARG A 68 7.33 12.97 23.22
C ARG A 68 7.03 12.66 21.75
N PHE A 69 8.04 12.46 20.92
CA PHE A 69 7.84 12.15 19.51
C PHE A 69 7.07 10.84 19.33
N ASN A 70 6.10 10.84 18.41
CA ASN A 70 5.32 9.67 18.04
C ASN A 70 5.28 9.59 16.51
N SER A 71 5.98 8.60 15.94
CA SER A 71 6.15 8.49 14.49
C SER A 71 4.84 8.40 13.71
N LYS A 72 3.82 7.72 14.28
CA LYS A 72 2.50 7.57 13.66
C LYS A 72 1.79 8.91 13.54
N ASN A 73 1.78 9.69 14.62
CA ASN A 73 1.04 10.94 14.72
C ASN A 73 1.75 12.10 14.03
N SER A 74 3.09 12.04 13.95
CA SER A 74 3.90 13.06 13.27
C SER A 74 4.01 12.83 11.75
N CYS A 75 3.60 11.67 11.24
CA CYS A 75 3.65 11.37 9.81
C CYS A 75 2.46 11.97 9.05
N ASP A 76 2.79 12.67 7.95
CA ASP A 76 1.86 13.48 7.16
C ASP A 76 1.28 12.76 5.95
N ALA A 77 2.07 11.87 5.35
CA ALA A 77 1.68 11.12 4.16
C ALA A 77 2.49 9.82 4.07
N ARG A 78 2.00 8.91 3.23
CA ARG A 78 2.73 7.70 2.85
C ARG A 78 2.71 7.58 1.34
N THR A 79 3.82 7.17 0.77
CA THR A 79 3.92 6.77 -0.64
C THR A 79 4.07 5.26 -0.69
N TYR A 80 3.23 4.62 -1.48
CA TYR A 80 3.28 3.20 -1.77
C TYR A 80 3.47 3.00 -3.26
N SER A 81 4.13 1.90 -3.61
CA SER A 81 4.12 1.34 -4.96
C SER A 81 3.46 -0.02 -4.99
N TYR A 82 2.94 -0.39 -6.16
CA TYR A 82 2.37 -1.69 -6.43
C TYR A 82 2.90 -2.23 -7.75
N THR A 83 3.78 -3.23 -7.67
CA THR A 83 4.33 -3.90 -8.86
C THR A 83 3.41 -5.04 -9.27
N LEU A 84 3.04 -5.09 -10.55
CA LEU A 84 2.16 -6.11 -11.08
C LEU A 84 2.50 -6.50 -12.54
N PRO A 85 2.21 -7.75 -12.95
CA PRO A 85 2.22 -8.13 -14.36
C PRO A 85 1.19 -7.35 -15.17
N THR A 86 1.56 -6.91 -16.37
CA THR A 86 0.70 -6.07 -17.21
C THR A 86 -0.52 -6.79 -17.76
N PHE A 87 -0.53 -8.12 -17.80
CA PHE A 87 -1.74 -8.91 -18.15
C PHE A 87 -2.90 -8.67 -17.17
N ALA A 88 -2.66 -8.05 -16.02
CA ALA A 88 -3.71 -7.52 -15.15
C ALA A 88 -4.55 -6.42 -15.83
N PHE A 89 -4.06 -5.81 -16.91
CA PHE A 89 -4.78 -4.80 -17.68
C PHE A 89 -5.27 -5.30 -19.04
N SER A 90 -5.13 -6.60 -19.35
CA SER A 90 -5.61 -7.12 -20.63
C SER A 90 -7.13 -7.26 -20.65
N HIS A 91 -7.81 -6.66 -21.62
CA HIS A 91 -9.24 -6.75 -21.80
C HIS A 91 -9.67 -8.19 -22.06
N LYS A 92 -10.64 -8.71 -21.28
CA LYS A 92 -11.00 -10.13 -21.26
C LYS A 92 -11.45 -10.69 -22.61
N ASP A 93 -12.10 -9.87 -23.43
CA ASP A 93 -12.73 -10.30 -24.70
C ASP A 93 -11.86 -10.06 -25.95
N HIS A 94 -10.81 -9.25 -25.85
CA HIS A 94 -10.10 -8.73 -27.04
C HIS A 94 -8.60 -8.97 -27.01
N GLU A 95 -8.05 -9.39 -25.87
CA GLU A 95 -6.61 -9.46 -25.66
C GLU A 95 -6.21 -10.81 -25.04
N LYS A 96 -4.93 -11.15 -25.17
CA LYS A 96 -4.37 -12.34 -24.55
C LYS A 96 -4.44 -12.23 -23.03
N GLN A 97 -4.82 -13.33 -22.38
CA GLN A 97 -4.93 -13.41 -20.92
C GLN A 97 -3.72 -14.10 -20.28
N ASP A 98 -2.57 -14.04 -20.95
CA ASP A 98 -1.34 -14.72 -20.56
C ASP A 98 -0.14 -13.75 -20.51
N GLU A 99 1.01 -14.27 -20.11
CA GLU A 99 2.29 -13.56 -20.00
C GLU A 99 2.84 -12.99 -21.33
N ASN A 100 2.25 -13.32 -22.48
CA ASN A 100 2.61 -12.74 -23.77
C ASN A 100 1.88 -11.43 -24.05
N PHE A 101 0.91 -11.04 -23.22
CA PHE A 101 0.29 -9.72 -23.29
C PHE A 101 1.34 -8.60 -23.14
N ARG A 102 1.19 -7.53 -23.91
CA ARG A 102 2.02 -6.32 -23.82
C ARG A 102 1.11 -5.11 -23.70
N LEU A 103 1.38 -4.27 -22.70
CA LEU A 103 0.58 -3.11 -22.39
C LEU A 103 0.74 -2.06 -23.49
N SER A 104 -0.35 -1.76 -24.18
CA SER A 104 -0.40 -0.66 -25.13
C SER A 104 -0.40 0.69 -24.41
N LYS A 105 0.02 1.74 -25.14
CA LYS A 105 -0.03 3.10 -24.59
C LYS A 105 -1.47 3.51 -24.31
N GLU A 106 -2.40 3.15 -25.18
CA GLU A 106 -3.83 3.46 -25.05
C GLU A 106 -4.43 2.86 -23.77
N THR A 107 -4.09 1.61 -23.46
CA THR A 107 -4.55 0.97 -22.22
C THR A 107 -3.87 1.58 -20.98
N LEU A 108 -2.59 1.93 -21.05
CA LEU A 108 -1.89 2.63 -19.97
C LEU A 108 -2.48 4.01 -19.70
N ASP A 109 -2.80 4.77 -20.74
CA ASP A 109 -3.43 6.09 -20.64
C ASP A 109 -4.81 5.95 -19.97
N ARG A 110 -5.62 4.96 -20.38
CA ARG A 110 -6.91 4.64 -19.72
C ARG A 110 -6.75 4.24 -18.24
N VAL A 111 -5.73 3.44 -17.91
CA VAL A 111 -5.41 3.10 -16.50
C VAL A 111 -5.11 4.37 -15.71
N ASN A 112 -4.29 5.27 -16.26
CA ASN A 112 -3.92 6.52 -15.62
C ASN A 112 -5.10 7.49 -15.45
N GLU A 113 -6.00 7.57 -16.43
CA GLU A 113 -7.25 8.33 -16.31
C GLU A 113 -8.10 7.84 -15.12
N LEU A 114 -8.29 6.52 -14.98
CA LEU A 114 -9.04 5.93 -13.87
C LEU A 114 -8.35 6.14 -12.51
N LEU A 115 -7.03 5.96 -12.44
CA LEU A 115 -6.26 6.19 -11.21
C LEU A 115 -6.32 7.66 -10.77
N ALA A 116 -6.30 8.60 -11.72
CA ALA A 116 -6.37 10.03 -11.44
C ALA A 116 -7.69 10.44 -10.77
N LEU A 117 -8.80 9.71 -11.01
CA LEU A 117 -10.08 9.98 -10.37
C LEU A 117 -10.04 9.81 -8.84
N TYR A 118 -9.11 8.99 -8.32
CA TYR A 118 -8.94 8.84 -6.87
C TYR A 118 -8.36 10.08 -6.19
N LYS A 119 -7.71 10.99 -6.94
CA LYS A 119 -7.11 12.21 -6.39
C LYS A 119 -8.18 13.07 -5.73
N GLY A 120 -7.82 13.68 -4.60
CA GLY A 120 -8.74 14.48 -3.80
C GLY A 120 -9.24 13.75 -2.56
N THR A 121 -10.29 14.32 -1.96
CA THR A 121 -10.92 13.76 -0.75
C THR A 121 -12.20 13.06 -1.13
N HIS A 122 -12.22 11.75 -0.96
CA HIS A 122 -13.40 10.93 -1.22
C HIS A 122 -13.78 10.10 0.01
N ASN A 123 -14.97 9.53 -0.03
CA ASN A 123 -15.42 8.58 0.98
C ASN A 123 -15.03 7.16 0.56
N PHE A 124 -14.03 6.59 1.23
CA PHE A 124 -13.47 5.29 0.88
C PHE A 124 -14.09 4.12 1.66
N HIS A 125 -15.35 4.24 2.12
CA HIS A 125 -15.98 3.21 2.96
C HIS A 125 -16.09 1.84 2.27
N ASN A 126 -16.32 1.79 0.96
CA ASN A 126 -16.32 0.55 0.15
C ASN A 126 -14.91 -0.02 -0.06
N PHE A 127 -13.87 0.81 0.10
CA PHE A 127 -12.46 0.43 -0.06
C PHE A 127 -11.84 -0.13 1.22
N THR A 128 -12.62 -0.40 2.25
CA THR A 128 -12.16 -1.05 3.49
C THR A 128 -13.23 -2.02 3.98
N SER A 129 -12.92 -2.76 5.03
CA SER A 129 -13.89 -3.54 5.80
C SER A 129 -14.40 -2.72 6.98
N GLN A 130 -15.61 -3.04 7.46
CA GLN A 130 -16.19 -2.53 8.72
C GLN A 130 -16.32 -1.00 8.81
N LYS A 131 -16.62 -0.34 7.68
CA LYS A 131 -16.95 1.09 7.62
C LYS A 131 -18.28 1.32 6.93
N GLY A 132 -19.13 2.12 7.56
CA GLY A 132 -20.38 2.61 6.96
C GLY A 132 -20.13 3.86 6.10
N PRO A 133 -21.05 4.17 5.17
CA PRO A 133 -20.94 5.36 4.32
C PRO A 133 -20.90 6.66 5.13
N SER A 134 -21.60 6.75 6.26
CA SER A 134 -21.63 7.98 7.06
C SER A 134 -20.45 8.13 8.04
N ASP A 135 -19.52 7.15 8.13
CA ASP A 135 -18.38 7.21 9.05
C ASP A 135 -17.37 8.28 8.57
N PRO A 136 -17.16 9.39 9.30
CA PRO A 136 -16.23 10.45 8.89
C PRO A 136 -14.79 9.95 8.75
N SER A 137 -14.43 8.90 9.50
CA SER A 137 -13.13 8.26 9.41
C SER A 137 -12.97 7.37 8.18
N ALA A 138 -13.96 7.29 7.27
CA ALA A 138 -13.81 6.70 5.94
C ALA A 138 -13.34 7.73 4.88
N LYS A 139 -13.42 9.03 5.17
CA LYS A 139 -12.92 10.08 4.27
C LYS A 139 -11.39 10.07 4.25
N ARG A 140 -10.80 9.95 3.06
CA ARG A 140 -9.34 9.93 2.88
C ARG A 140 -8.95 10.85 1.74
N TYR A 141 -7.75 11.40 1.86
CA TYR A 141 -7.17 12.30 0.89
C TYR A 141 -6.03 11.62 0.14
N ILE A 142 -6.22 11.43 -1.16
CA ILE A 142 -5.20 10.96 -2.10
C ILE A 142 -4.60 12.19 -2.77
N MET A 143 -3.29 12.29 -2.71
CA MET A 143 -2.53 13.40 -3.30
C MET A 143 -2.26 13.15 -4.78
N GLU A 144 -1.91 11.90 -5.10
CA GLU A 144 -1.57 11.46 -6.45
C GLU A 144 -1.68 9.93 -6.54
N MET A 145 -2.07 9.44 -7.73
CA MET A 145 -2.00 8.03 -8.08
C MET A 145 -1.80 7.89 -9.59
N HIS A 146 -0.80 7.14 -10.03
CA HIS A 146 -0.50 6.90 -11.45
C HIS A 146 0.22 5.55 -11.65
N CYS A 147 0.23 5.06 -12.88
CA CYS A 147 0.96 3.89 -13.34
C CYS A 147 2.12 4.32 -14.24
N GLU A 148 3.32 3.85 -13.92
CA GLU A 148 4.54 4.09 -14.70
C GLU A 148 4.56 3.26 -15.99
N SER A 149 5.45 3.63 -16.93
CA SER A 149 5.66 2.85 -18.15
C SER A 149 6.11 1.42 -17.84
N PRO A 150 5.66 0.43 -18.61
CA PRO A 150 5.99 -0.97 -18.35
C PRO A 150 7.47 -1.26 -18.61
N PHE A 151 8.00 -2.26 -17.94
CA PHE A 151 9.35 -2.78 -18.14
C PHE A 151 9.32 -4.31 -18.16
N LYS A 152 10.39 -4.92 -18.71
CA LYS A 152 10.51 -6.38 -18.77
C LYS A 152 11.54 -6.87 -17.76
N GLN A 153 11.15 -7.86 -16.96
CA GLN A 153 12.06 -8.55 -16.03
C GLN A 153 11.58 -9.98 -15.81
N GLY A 154 12.52 -10.94 -15.81
CA GLY A 154 12.20 -12.35 -15.58
C GLY A 154 11.26 -12.98 -16.63
N GLY A 155 11.24 -12.45 -17.86
CA GLY A 155 10.33 -12.92 -18.93
C GLY A 155 8.92 -12.32 -18.88
N LEU A 156 8.56 -11.63 -17.78
CA LEU A 156 7.29 -10.91 -17.64
C LEU A 156 7.44 -9.44 -18.05
N GLU A 157 6.34 -8.88 -18.55
CA GLU A 157 6.18 -7.43 -18.59
C GLU A 157 5.43 -6.98 -17.32
N LEU A 158 6.02 -6.03 -16.61
CA LEU A 158 5.57 -5.52 -15.33
C LEU A 158 5.30 -4.01 -15.45
N ALA A 159 4.40 -3.50 -14.62
CA ALA A 159 4.20 -2.08 -14.41
C ALA A 159 4.22 -1.78 -12.90
N VAL A 160 4.39 -0.49 -12.56
CA VAL A 160 4.39 -0.02 -11.17
C VAL A 160 3.34 1.07 -11.03
N ILE A 161 2.36 0.84 -10.15
CA ILE A 161 1.42 1.88 -9.73
C ILE A 161 1.99 2.58 -8.50
N LYS A 162 2.12 3.90 -8.52
CA LYS A 162 2.47 4.71 -7.36
C LYS A 162 1.25 5.42 -6.82
N VAL A 163 1.13 5.47 -5.50
CA VAL A 163 0.08 6.21 -4.80
C VAL A 163 0.65 6.95 -3.60
N LYS A 164 0.35 8.25 -3.53
CA LYS A 164 0.67 9.09 -2.37
C LYS A 164 -0.63 9.57 -1.74
N GLY A 165 -0.76 9.33 -0.44
CA GLY A 165 -1.95 9.73 0.32
C GLY A 165 -1.60 10.13 1.74
N GLN A 166 -2.47 10.93 2.36
CA GLN A 166 -2.27 11.39 3.73
C GLN A 166 -2.30 10.22 4.72
N SER A 167 -3.27 9.33 4.57
CA SER A 167 -3.42 8.10 5.34
C SER A 167 -4.21 7.09 4.53
N PHE A 168 -4.05 5.80 4.86
CA PHE A 168 -4.76 4.71 4.21
C PHE A 168 -5.43 3.82 5.26
N MET A 169 -6.62 3.32 4.94
CA MET A 169 -7.31 2.29 5.71
C MET A 169 -6.81 0.90 5.33
N MET A 170 -7.15 -0.10 6.15
CA MET A 170 -6.88 -1.50 5.85
C MET A 170 -7.48 -1.86 4.47
N HIS A 171 -6.70 -2.56 3.64
CA HIS A 171 -7.05 -2.94 2.27
C HIS A 171 -7.29 -1.81 1.25
N GLN A 172 -7.24 -0.53 1.64
CA GLN A 172 -7.67 0.58 0.78
C GLN A 172 -6.96 0.60 -0.58
N ILE A 173 -5.62 0.61 -0.58
CA ILE A 173 -4.84 0.66 -1.83
C ILE A 173 -5.12 -0.56 -2.71
N ARG A 174 -5.20 -1.74 -2.10
CA ARG A 174 -5.45 -3.00 -2.82
C ARG A 174 -6.84 -3.04 -3.45
N LYS A 175 -7.85 -2.46 -2.80
CA LYS A 175 -9.20 -2.31 -3.34
C LYS A 175 -9.26 -1.22 -4.44
N MET A 176 -8.54 -0.11 -4.28
CA MET A 176 -8.43 0.92 -5.32
C MET A 176 -7.84 0.34 -6.61
N ILE A 177 -6.72 -0.38 -6.50
CA ILE A 177 -6.08 -1.05 -7.64
C ILE A 177 -6.98 -2.13 -8.22
N GLY A 178 -7.61 -2.95 -7.36
CA GLY A 178 -8.50 -4.02 -7.79
C GLY A 178 -9.69 -3.52 -8.62
N LEU A 179 -10.30 -2.40 -8.22
CA LEU A 179 -11.42 -1.81 -8.97
C LEU A 179 -10.99 -1.34 -10.36
N VAL A 180 -9.84 -0.65 -10.46
CA VAL A 180 -9.29 -0.20 -11.75
C VAL A 180 -9.00 -1.40 -12.65
N ILE A 181 -8.41 -2.46 -12.13
CA ILE A 181 -8.18 -3.71 -12.86
C ILE A 181 -9.52 -4.28 -13.38
N ALA A 182 -10.55 -4.38 -12.53
CA ALA A 182 -11.86 -4.90 -12.95
C ALA A 182 -12.48 -4.08 -14.10
N ILE A 183 -12.36 -2.75 -14.05
CA ILE A 183 -12.86 -1.86 -15.11
C ILE A 183 -12.08 -2.02 -16.41
N VAL A 184 -10.75 -2.04 -16.34
CA VAL A 184 -9.88 -2.12 -17.52
C VAL A 184 -10.01 -3.48 -18.19
N LYS A 185 -10.12 -4.57 -17.41
CA LYS A 185 -10.37 -5.91 -17.95
C LYS A 185 -11.79 -6.13 -18.49
N GLY A 186 -12.71 -5.20 -18.25
CA GLY A 186 -14.08 -5.24 -18.77
C GLY A 186 -15.07 -6.03 -17.89
N TYR A 187 -14.76 -6.27 -16.62
CA TYR A 187 -15.70 -6.89 -15.67
C TYR A 187 -16.67 -5.89 -15.06
N ALA A 188 -16.30 -4.62 -14.96
CA ALA A 188 -17.11 -3.57 -14.35
C ALA A 188 -17.19 -2.33 -15.26
N PRO A 189 -18.34 -1.62 -15.31
CA PRO A 189 -18.44 -0.35 -16.02
C PRO A 189 -17.68 0.76 -15.27
N PRO A 190 -17.08 1.76 -15.96
CA PRO A 190 -16.38 2.87 -15.30
C PRO A 190 -17.23 3.67 -14.29
N THR A 191 -18.55 3.70 -14.48
CA THR A 191 -19.52 4.36 -13.59
C THR A 191 -19.51 3.83 -12.16
N ILE A 192 -19.00 2.61 -11.94
CA ILE A 192 -18.85 2.03 -10.60
C ILE A 192 -17.90 2.85 -9.71
N MET A 193 -16.95 3.60 -10.31
CA MET A 193 -16.02 4.46 -9.56
C MET A 193 -16.78 5.51 -8.75
N GLU A 194 -17.65 6.28 -9.40
CA GLU A 194 -18.45 7.32 -8.74
C GLU A 194 -19.43 6.72 -7.74
N ARG A 195 -20.11 5.62 -8.12
CA ARG A 195 -21.00 4.87 -7.22
C ARG A 195 -20.29 4.40 -5.95
N SER A 196 -19.03 3.96 -6.07
CA SER A 196 -18.25 3.43 -4.94
C SER A 196 -17.95 4.46 -3.84
N TRP A 197 -18.02 5.76 -4.15
CA TRP A 197 -17.89 6.85 -3.16
C TRP A 197 -19.24 7.33 -2.62
N GLY A 198 -20.34 6.94 -3.25
CA GLY A 198 -21.71 7.19 -2.80
C GLY A 198 -22.09 6.36 -1.57
N GLU A 199 -23.37 6.33 -1.23
CA GLU A 199 -23.87 5.58 -0.06
C GLU A 199 -24.04 4.08 -0.33
N GLU A 200 -24.14 3.70 -1.61
CA GLU A 200 -24.28 2.31 -2.04
C GLU A 200 -23.12 1.45 -1.54
N LYS A 201 -23.44 0.19 -1.20
CA LYS A 201 -22.43 -0.84 -1.01
C LYS A 201 -22.08 -1.45 -2.35
N VAL A 202 -20.77 -1.46 -2.63
CA VAL A 202 -20.19 -2.03 -3.85
C VAL A 202 -19.18 -3.08 -3.44
N ASP A 203 -19.26 -4.26 -4.07
CA ASP A 203 -18.28 -5.32 -3.86
C ASP A 203 -16.99 -5.03 -4.63
N ILE A 204 -16.03 -4.42 -3.93
CA ILE A 204 -14.75 -4.04 -4.53
C ILE A 204 -13.72 -5.18 -4.43
N PRO A 205 -13.21 -5.69 -5.57
CA PRO A 205 -12.19 -6.73 -5.57
C PRO A 205 -10.91 -6.23 -4.90
N LYS A 206 -10.28 -7.10 -4.11
CA LYS A 206 -9.09 -6.78 -3.34
C LYS A 206 -7.86 -7.44 -3.95
N ALA A 207 -7.02 -6.66 -4.64
CA ALA A 207 -5.79 -7.15 -5.26
C ALA A 207 -4.87 -7.87 -4.24
N PRO A 208 -3.97 -8.78 -4.68
CA PRO A 208 -3.01 -9.46 -3.80
C PRO A 208 -2.11 -8.48 -3.03
N GLY A 209 -1.60 -8.88 -1.87
CA GLY A 209 -0.68 -8.06 -1.09
C GLY A 209 0.75 -8.03 -1.64
N LEU A 210 1.12 -9.06 -2.41
CA LEU A 210 2.49 -9.34 -2.88
C LEU A 210 3.17 -8.13 -3.52
N GLY A 211 2.49 -7.48 -4.47
CA GLY A 211 3.04 -6.34 -5.21
C GLY A 211 3.16 -5.05 -4.39
N LEU A 212 2.52 -4.94 -3.23
CA LEU A 212 2.41 -3.70 -2.48
C LEU A 212 3.66 -3.45 -1.62
N VAL A 213 4.25 -2.27 -1.77
CA VAL A 213 5.44 -1.83 -1.02
C VAL A 213 5.18 -0.46 -0.42
N LEU A 214 5.40 -0.30 0.89
CA LEU A 214 5.55 1.03 1.50
C LEU A 214 6.92 1.61 1.10
N GLU A 215 6.94 2.56 0.18
CA GLU A 215 8.17 3.21 -0.26
C GLU A 215 8.66 4.22 0.78
N ARG A 216 7.78 5.14 1.20
CA ARG A 216 8.19 6.28 2.00
C ARG A 216 7.14 6.73 3.00
N VAL A 217 7.62 7.10 4.18
CA VAL A 217 6.88 7.82 5.21
C VAL A 217 7.33 9.27 5.21
N HIS A 218 6.36 10.17 5.14
CA HIS A 218 6.58 11.60 4.95
C HIS A 218 6.40 12.38 6.26
N PHE A 219 7.33 13.29 6.55
CA PHE A 219 7.39 14.11 7.77
C PHE A 219 7.55 15.62 7.48
N GLU A 220 7.20 16.08 6.28
CA GLU A 220 7.48 17.47 5.87
C GLU A 220 6.71 18.51 6.69
N LYS A 221 5.50 18.22 7.20
CA LYS A 221 4.82 19.15 8.12
C LYS A 221 5.47 19.13 9.50
N TYR A 222 5.93 17.97 9.97
CA TYR A 222 6.72 17.90 11.20
C TYR A 222 8.00 18.75 11.08
N ASN A 223 8.77 18.57 10.00
CA ASN A 223 10.01 19.32 9.76
C ASN A 223 9.76 20.82 9.62
N ARG A 224 8.69 21.25 8.93
CA ARG A 224 8.33 22.67 8.85
C ARG A 224 7.96 23.28 10.21
N ARG A 225 7.35 22.49 11.10
CA ARG A 225 6.91 22.97 12.41
C ARG A 225 8.02 23.00 13.45
N PHE A 226 8.92 22.02 13.43
CA PHE A 226 9.91 21.82 14.49
C PHE A 226 11.37 21.87 14.00
N GLY A 227 11.64 21.57 12.73
CA GLY A 227 13.02 21.46 12.22
C GLY A 227 13.81 22.78 12.17
N ASN A 228 13.16 23.93 12.37
CA ASN A 228 13.80 25.25 12.35
C ASN A 228 13.85 25.92 13.73
N ASP A 229 13.48 25.22 14.81
CA ASP A 229 13.45 25.82 16.15
C ASP A 229 14.80 25.83 16.88
N GLY A 230 15.84 25.27 16.25
CA GLY A 230 17.20 25.19 16.82
C GLY A 230 17.39 24.13 17.90
N PHE A 231 16.33 23.39 18.24
CA PHE A 231 16.33 22.34 19.26
C PHE A 231 16.00 20.95 18.69
N HIS A 232 15.24 20.87 17.60
CA HIS A 232 14.85 19.60 16.97
C HIS A 232 15.57 19.40 15.63
N GLU A 233 16.18 18.23 15.46
CA GLU A 233 16.65 17.78 14.15
C GLU A 233 15.48 17.47 13.22
N SER A 234 15.63 17.76 11.93
CA SER A 234 14.69 17.31 10.91
C SER A 234 14.68 15.79 10.81
N LEU A 235 13.48 15.24 10.59
CA LEU A 235 13.30 13.85 10.22
C LEU A 235 13.32 13.74 8.69
N ASP A 236 14.53 13.67 8.15
CA ASP A 236 14.83 13.30 6.78
C ASP A 236 15.72 12.06 6.75
N TRP A 237 15.69 11.29 5.66
CA TRP A 237 16.46 10.05 5.50
C TRP A 237 17.28 10.08 4.22
N THR A 238 17.69 11.29 3.81
CA THR A 238 18.35 11.51 2.51
C THR A 238 19.68 10.78 2.44
N GLU A 239 20.41 10.68 3.55
CA GLU A 239 21.68 9.93 3.65
C GLU A 239 21.48 8.41 3.53
N GLU A 240 20.26 7.92 3.80
CA GLU A 240 19.90 6.51 3.72
C GLU A 240 19.26 6.09 2.40
N GLU A 241 18.96 7.03 1.50
CA GLU A 241 18.19 6.75 0.27
C GLU A 241 18.87 5.68 -0.61
N GLU A 242 20.20 5.76 -0.78
CA GLU A 242 20.95 4.75 -1.54
C GLU A 242 20.83 3.34 -0.94
N LYS A 243 20.82 3.24 0.41
CA LYS A 243 20.66 1.95 1.11
C LYS A 243 19.23 1.43 0.99
N ILE A 244 18.23 2.31 1.03
CA ILE A 244 16.81 1.96 0.82
C ILE A 244 16.62 1.43 -0.60
N GLU A 245 17.19 2.11 -1.59
CA GLU A 245 17.14 1.66 -2.98
C GLU A 245 17.85 0.32 -3.18
N ALA A 246 19.05 0.16 -2.62
CA ALA A 246 19.81 -1.09 -2.70
C ALA A 246 19.01 -2.25 -2.08
N PHE A 247 18.45 -2.06 -0.88
CA PHE A 247 17.63 -3.07 -0.22
C PHE A 247 16.38 -3.43 -1.06
N THR A 248 15.74 -2.44 -1.68
CA THR A 248 14.57 -2.65 -2.54
C THR A 248 14.94 -3.48 -3.77
N LYS A 249 16.06 -3.16 -4.43
CA LYS A 249 16.56 -3.85 -5.61
C LYS A 249 17.06 -5.27 -5.31
N GLU A 250 17.66 -5.48 -4.15
CA GLU A 250 18.27 -6.77 -3.77
C GLU A 250 17.27 -7.74 -3.14
N TYR A 251 16.33 -7.25 -2.31
CA TYR A 251 15.45 -8.12 -1.52
C TYR A 251 13.97 -8.00 -1.91
N ILE A 252 13.45 -6.79 -2.09
CA ILE A 252 12.00 -6.59 -2.28
C ILE A 252 11.58 -6.98 -3.70
N ASN A 253 12.14 -6.32 -4.72
CA ASN A 253 11.72 -6.53 -6.11
C ASN A 253 11.95 -7.97 -6.58
N PRO A 254 13.10 -8.62 -6.32
CA PRO A 254 13.31 -10.00 -6.72
C PRO A 254 12.31 -10.94 -6.05
N THR A 255 12.02 -10.77 -4.75
CA THR A 255 11.03 -11.61 -4.05
C THR A 255 9.64 -11.48 -4.69
N ILE A 256 9.20 -10.26 -5.02
CA ILE A 256 7.89 -10.03 -5.66
C ILE A 256 7.84 -10.74 -7.02
N ILE A 257 8.85 -10.53 -7.85
CA ILE A 257 8.89 -11.04 -9.22
C ILE A 257 9.01 -12.57 -9.23
N GLN A 258 9.89 -13.13 -8.40
CA GLN A 258 10.08 -14.57 -8.30
C GLN A 258 8.81 -15.27 -7.78
N THR A 259 8.20 -14.73 -6.73
CA THR A 259 6.92 -15.27 -6.20
C THR A 259 5.83 -15.22 -7.27
N GLU A 260 5.76 -14.17 -8.07
CA GLU A 260 4.77 -14.09 -9.16
C GLU A 260 5.04 -15.12 -10.27
N LEU A 261 6.31 -15.36 -10.61
CA LEU A 261 6.70 -16.38 -11.59
C LEU A 261 6.39 -17.81 -11.10
N GLU A 262 6.65 -18.10 -9.83
CA GLU A 262 6.52 -19.44 -9.25
C GLU A 262 5.06 -19.76 -8.85
N GLU A 263 4.40 -18.82 -8.17
CA GLU A 263 3.08 -19.04 -7.57
C GLU A 263 1.92 -18.48 -8.40
N LYS A 264 2.22 -17.66 -9.42
CA LYS A 264 1.21 -17.04 -10.30
C LYS A 264 0.13 -16.29 -9.52
N SER A 265 0.55 -15.55 -8.49
CA SER A 265 -0.34 -14.89 -7.52
C SER A 265 -1.37 -13.95 -8.18
N MET A 266 -0.94 -13.08 -9.10
CA MET A 266 -1.83 -12.19 -9.83
C MET A 266 -2.76 -12.97 -10.74
N PHE A 267 -2.25 -13.94 -11.51
CA PHE A 267 -3.06 -14.76 -12.41
C PHE A 267 -4.19 -15.49 -11.67
N ASN A 268 -3.86 -16.14 -10.55
CA ASN A 268 -4.84 -16.85 -9.72
C ASN A 268 -5.90 -15.89 -9.17
N TRP A 269 -5.52 -14.69 -8.73
CA TRP A 269 -6.49 -13.70 -8.28
C TRP A 269 -7.36 -13.13 -9.40
N LEU A 270 -6.82 -12.91 -10.61
CA LEU A 270 -7.61 -12.44 -11.75
C LEU A 270 -8.74 -13.40 -12.11
N SER A 271 -8.56 -14.71 -11.88
CA SER A 271 -9.60 -15.71 -12.10
C SER A 271 -10.83 -15.54 -11.18
N THR A 272 -10.71 -14.79 -10.08
CA THR A 272 -11.82 -14.55 -9.14
C THR A 272 -12.63 -13.31 -9.49
N LEU A 273 -12.23 -12.51 -10.48
CA LEU A 273 -12.92 -11.26 -10.82
C LEU A 273 -14.38 -11.48 -11.25
N SER A 274 -14.69 -12.60 -11.91
CA SER A 274 -16.05 -12.91 -12.33
C SER A 274 -17.01 -13.28 -11.19
N ILE A 275 -16.50 -13.48 -9.97
CA ILE A 275 -17.32 -13.83 -8.79
C ILE A 275 -17.95 -12.58 -8.17
N HIS A 276 -17.35 -11.41 -8.40
CA HIS A 276 -17.83 -10.14 -7.84
C HIS A 276 -19.10 -9.67 -8.57
N ASP A 277 -20.04 -9.16 -7.79
CA ASP A 277 -21.24 -8.52 -8.32
C ASP A 277 -21.02 -7.00 -8.45
N TYR A 278 -20.79 -6.57 -9.69
CA TYR A 278 -20.49 -5.17 -10.01
C TYR A 278 -21.74 -4.32 -10.24
N ASP A 279 -22.91 -4.96 -10.38
CA ASP A 279 -24.18 -4.30 -10.67
C ASP A 279 -25.07 -4.20 -9.42
N ALA A 280 -25.04 -5.21 -8.54
CA ALA A 280 -25.88 -5.22 -7.36
C ALA A 280 -25.55 -4.07 -6.40
N THR A 281 -26.62 -3.40 -6.00
CA THR A 281 -26.65 -2.61 -4.78
C THR A 281 -27.17 -3.52 -3.67
N ALA A 282 -26.56 -3.49 -2.48
CA ALA A 282 -27.04 -4.26 -1.34
C ALA A 282 -28.51 -3.91 -0.93
N LEU A 283 -29.11 -2.89 -1.54
CA LEU A 283 -30.53 -2.56 -1.43
C LEU A 283 -31.44 -3.61 -2.11
N ASN A 284 -30.95 -4.37 -3.08
CA ASN A 284 -31.75 -5.40 -3.77
C ASN A 284 -31.82 -6.75 -3.02
N GLN A 285 -30.97 -7.00 -2.02
CA GLN A 285 -30.99 -8.28 -1.28
C GLN A 285 -31.99 -8.31 -0.12
N ASN A 286 -32.61 -7.18 0.23
CA ASN A 286 -33.62 -7.12 1.30
C ASN A 286 -35.07 -7.22 0.77
N LEU A 287 -35.30 -7.26 -0.54
CA LEU A 287 -36.65 -7.39 -1.10
C LEU A 287 -37.05 -8.85 -1.38
N ASP A 288 -36.10 -9.78 -1.48
CA ASP A 288 -36.39 -11.20 -1.74
C ASP A 288 -36.67 -12.04 -0.47
N ASN A 289 -36.46 -11.47 0.72
CA ASN A 289 -36.72 -12.18 1.99
C ASN A 289 -38.10 -11.89 2.61
N ASP A 290 -38.88 -10.97 2.04
CA ASP A 290 -40.20 -10.56 2.57
C ASP A 290 -41.40 -11.14 1.77
N GLU A 291 -41.19 -11.97 0.74
CA GLU A 291 -42.27 -12.65 -0.01
C GLU A 291 -42.47 -14.14 0.35
N VAL A 292 -41.80 -14.64 1.40
CA VAL A 292 -42.07 -16.00 1.93
C VAL A 292 -42.25 -15.97 3.44
N THR A 293 -43.33 -15.32 3.89
CA THR A 293 -44.02 -15.63 5.17
C THR A 293 -45.50 -15.40 5.04
#